data_AF-A0A368VLQ1-F1
#
_entry.id   AF-A0A368VLQ1-F1
#
_cell.length_a   1.000
_cell.length_b   1.000
_cell.length_c   1.000
_cell.angle_alpha   90.00
_cell.angle_beta   90.00
_cell.angle_gamma   90.00
#
_symmetry.space_group_name_H-M   'P 1'
#
loop_
_entity.id
_entity.type
_entity.pdbx_description
1 polymer ?
#
loop_
_entity_poly.entity_id
_entity_poly.type
_entity_poly.pdbx_seq_one_letter_code
_entity_poly.pdbx_strand_id
1 'polypeptide(L)' 'MKSRVIKAQNQRVERISTSTLVIGIDIAKEKHAAQAINFRGIVLTNRPIMFSNDHAGFEHLISSIRK' A
#
# COMPACT_ATOMS: atom_id res chain seq x y z
N MET A 1 25.70 6.02 7.47
CA MET A 1 24.27 6.31 7.77
C MET A 1 23.32 5.70 6.73
N LYS A 2 23.51 5.89 5.42
CA LYS A 2 22.65 5.33 4.34
C LYS A 2 22.49 3.80 4.37
N SER A 3 23.54 3.05 4.70
CA SER A 3 23.51 1.57 4.75
C SER A 3 22.48 1.00 5.74
N ARG A 4 22.26 1.67 6.88
CA ARG A 4 21.31 1.23 7.91
C ARG A 4 19.85 1.36 7.45
N VAL A 5 19.53 2.42 6.71
CA VAL A 5 18.18 2.65 6.17
C VAL A 5 17.84 1.62 5.11
N ILE A 6 18.76 1.33 4.19
CA ILE A 6 18.60 0.29 3.16
C ILE A 6 18.38 -1.08 3.82
N LYS A 7 19.19 -1.43 4.82
CA LYS A 7 19.04 -2.70 5.56
C LYS A 7 17.66 -2.81 6.23
N ALA A 8 17.16 -1.73 6.82
CA ALA A 8 15.85 -1.70 7.46
C ALA A 8 14.69 -1.81 6.45
N GLN A 9 14.81 -1.21 5.27
CA GLN A 9 13.83 -1.37 4.19
C GLN A 9 13.83 -2.79 3.64
N ASN A 10 15.00 -3.36 3.36
CA ASN A 10 15.12 -4.72 2.84
C ASN A 10 14.55 -5.75 3.85
N GLN A 11 14.83 -5.59 5.15
CA GLN A 11 14.21 -6.43 6.18
C GLN A 11 12.67 -6.38 6.20
N ARG A 12 12.06 -5.27 5.78
CA ARG A 12 10.59 -5.18 5.67
C ARG A 12 10.08 -5.90 4.42
N VAL A 13 10.81 -5.79 3.31
CA VAL A 13 10.49 -6.48 2.05
C VAL A 13 10.65 -8.00 2.21
N GLU A 14 11.71 -8.45 2.89
CA GLU A 14 11.95 -9.87 3.19
C GLU A 14 10.85 -10.53 4.04
N ARG A 15 10.04 -9.75 4.76
CA ARG A 15 8.89 -10.25 5.54
C ARG A 15 7.63 -10.47 4.71
N ILE A 16 7.61 -10.02 3.44
CA ILE A 16 6.46 -10.22 2.55
C ILE A 16 6.37 -11.71 2.23
N SER A 17 5.26 -12.31 2.63
CA SER A 17 4.94 -13.73 2.43
C SER A 17 3.80 -13.90 1.41
N THR A 18 3.50 -15.15 1.06
CA THR A 18 2.38 -15.49 0.17
C THR A 18 1.01 -15.04 0.69
N SER A 19 0.86 -14.86 2.01
CA SER A 19 -0.35 -14.35 2.66
C SER A 19 -0.38 -12.83 2.84
N THR A 20 0.65 -12.12 2.40
CA THR A 20 0.74 -10.66 2.55
C THR A 20 0.02 -9.96 1.40
N LEU A 21 -0.95 -9.11 1.75
CA LEU A 21 -1.50 -8.10 0.84
C LEU A 21 -0.63 -6.84 0.90
N VAL A 22 -0.13 -6.38 -0.23
CA VAL A 22 0.67 -5.15 -0.33
C VAL A 22 -0.19 -4.05 -0.94
N ILE A 23 -0.25 -2.89 -0.28
CA ILE A 23 -0.96 -1.71 -0.76
C ILE A 23 0.07 -0.64 -1.10
N GLY A 24 0.23 -0.35 -2.40
CA GLY A 24 1.00 0.80 -2.86
C GLY A 24 0.11 2.04 -2.88
N ILE A 25 0.55 3.14 -2.27
CA ILE A 25 -0.22 4.40 -2.21
C ILE A 25 0.61 5.52 -2.85
N ASP A 26 0.04 6.16 -3.86
CA ASP A 26 0.51 7.44 -4.38
C ASP A 26 -0.16 8.59 -3.62
N ILE A 27 0.65 9.45 -3.01
CA ILE A 27 0.24 10.47 -2.05
C ILE A 27 0.24 11.85 -2.73
N ALA A 28 -0.94 12.41 -3.00
CA ALA A 28 -1.09 13.81 -3.41
C ALA A 28 -1.79 14.68 -2.35
N LYS A 29 -1.94 15.99 -2.62
CA LYS A 29 -2.46 16.97 -1.65
C LYS A 29 -3.90 16.71 -1.20
N GLU A 30 -4.79 16.44 -2.15
CA GLU A 30 -6.24 16.34 -1.91
C GLU A 30 -6.75 14.90 -1.98
N LYS A 31 -6.23 14.10 -2.91
CA LYS A 31 -6.63 12.72 -3.17
C LYS A 31 -5.44 11.82 -3.35
N HIS A 32 -5.52 10.63 -2.79
CA HIS A 32 -4.53 9.57 -2.92
C HIS A 32 -5.06 8.45 -3.82
N ALA A 33 -4.16 7.70 -4.42
CA ALA A 33 -4.48 6.51 -5.21
C ALA A 33 -3.81 5.29 -4.58
N ALA A 34 -4.60 4.30 -4.16
CA ALA A 34 -4.12 3.04 -3.62
C ALA A 34 -4.33 1.88 -4.59
N GLN A 35 -3.33 1.02 -4.74
CA GLN A 35 -3.38 -0.16 -5.60
C GLN A 35 -2.95 -1.39 -4.81
N ALA A 36 -3.79 -2.43 -4.81
CA ALA A 36 -3.50 -3.70 -4.17
C ALA A 36 -2.69 -4.60 -5.12
N ILE A 37 -1.62 -5.19 -4.60
CA ILE A 37 -0.80 -6.21 -5.27
C ILE A 37 -0.55 -7.40 -4.33
N ASN A 38 -0.34 -8.58 -4.89
CA ASN A 38 0.13 -9.73 -4.12
C ASN A 38 1.66 -9.69 -3.91
N PHE A 39 2.18 -10.66 -3.17
CA PHE A 39 3.62 -10.81 -2.89
C PHE A 39 4.52 -10.91 -4.13
N ARG A 40 3.98 -11.25 -5.31
CA ARG A 40 4.70 -11.30 -6.59
C ARG A 40 4.59 -10.00 -7.39
N GLY A 41 3.89 -9.00 -6.86
CA GLY A 41 3.62 -7.74 -7.56
C GLY A 41 2.47 -7.80 -8.57
N ILE A 42 1.66 -8.86 -8.57
CA ILE A 42 0.49 -8.96 -9.45
C ILE A 42 -0.63 -8.07 -8.91
N VAL A 43 -1.16 -7.21 -9.77
CA VAL A 43 -2.29 -6.32 -9.48
C VAL A 43 -3.56 -7.12 -9.18
N LEU A 44 -4.19 -6.82 -8.04
CA LEU A 44 -5.38 -7.54 -7.55
C LEU A 44 -6.69 -6.78 -7.75
N THR A 45 -6.66 -5.47 -8.03
CA THR A 45 -7.87 -4.68 -8.32
C THR A 45 -7.85 -4.14 -9.74
N ASN A 46 -9.02 -4.12 -10.38
CA ASN A 46 -9.18 -3.62 -11.75
C ASN A 46 -8.93 -2.10 -11.89
N ARG A 47 -9.07 -1.35 -10.78
CA ARG A 47 -8.85 0.10 -10.72
C ARG A 47 -8.18 0.47 -9.39
N PRO A 48 -7.43 1.58 -9.34
CA PRO A 48 -6.98 2.17 -8.09
C PRO A 48 -8.15 2.62 -7.22
N ILE A 49 -7.99 2.47 -5.90
CA ILE A 49 -8.89 3.01 -4.89
C ILE A 49 -8.51 4.47 -4.66
N MET A 50 -9.39 5.38 -5.04
CA MET A 50 -9.20 6.82 -4.82
C MET A 50 -9.79 7.20 -3.46
N PHE A 51 -9.05 7.94 -2.65
CA PHE A 51 -9.54 8.41 -1.35
C PHE A 51 -9.02 9.81 -1.02
N SER A 52 -9.76 10.57 -0.21
CA SER A 52 -9.39 11.92 0.22
C SER A 52 -8.27 11.91 1.26
N ASN A 53 -7.52 13.01 1.34
CA ASN A 53 -6.51 13.25 2.36
C ASN A 53 -7.14 13.74 3.68
N ASP A 54 -8.12 12.99 4.18
CA ASP A 54 -8.78 13.22 5.46
C ASP A 54 -9.14 11.89 6.13
N HIS A 55 -9.58 11.93 7.38
CA HIS A 55 -9.90 10.74 8.15
C HIS A 55 -10.93 9.84 7.44
N ALA A 56 -11.97 10.43 6.85
CA ALA A 56 -13.00 9.69 6.12
C ALA A 56 -12.44 8.96 4.89
N GLY A 57 -11.50 9.56 4.17
CA GLY A 57 -10.81 8.92 3.06
C GLY A 57 -9.99 7.70 3.50
N PHE A 58 -9.26 7.80 4.62
CA PHE A 58 -8.53 6.65 5.16
C PHE A 58 -9.47 5.53 5.64
N GLU A 59 -10.60 5.86 6.28
CA GLU A 59 -11.62 4.86 6.62
C GLU A 59 -12.20 4.17 5.37
N HIS A 60 -12.43 4.93 4.30
CA HIS A 60 -12.86 4.39 3.01
C HIS A 60 -11.84 3.42 2.41
N LEU A 61 -10.55 3.76 2.46
CA LEU A 61 -9.47 2.88 2.03
C LEU A 61 -9.49 1.56 2.82
N ILE A 62 -9.56 1.64 4.15
CA ILE A 62 -9.54 0.47 5.04
C ILE A 62 -10.75 -0.45 4.77
N SER A 63 -11.95 0.12 4.62
CA SER A 63 -13.14 -0.64 4.27
C SER A 63 -13.02 -1.33 2.91
N SER A 64 -12.39 -0.66 1.93
CA SER A 64 -12.22 -1.19 0.58
C SER A 64 -11.26 -2.38 0.50
N ILE A 65 -10.21 -2.42 1.33
CA ILE A 65 -9.20 -3.49 1.33
C ILE A 65 -9.54 -4.67 2.24
N ARG A 66 -10.56 -4.55 3.11
CA ARG A 66 -10.98 -5.59 4.06
C ARG A 66 -12.09 -6.52 3.53
N LYS A 67 -12.59 -6.28 2.32
CA LYS A 67 -13.58 -7.15 1.66
C LYS A 67 -12.97 -8.48 1.24
#